data_AF-A0A956X8K7-F1
#
_entry.id   AF-A0A956X8K7-F1
#
_cell.length_a   1.000
_cell.length_b   1.000
_cell.length_c   1.000
_cell.angle_alpha   90.00
_cell.angle_beta   90.00
_cell.angle_gamma   90.00
#
_symmetry.space_group_name_H-M   'P 1'
#
loop_
_entity.id
_entity.type
_entity.pdbx_description
1 polymer ?
#
loop_
_entity_poly.entity_id
_entity_poly.type
_entity_poly.pdbx_seq_one_letter_code
_entity_poly.pdbx_strand_id
1 'polypeptide(L)'
;MASSRWQKQNMHLWKIVWAASGVMATLLFILLLLLGWGIETAGALFLVAFFTLRILLAFILKNRFANSMVRILKFNYEDLERDFRTVFKNKYIRFYRKSEEDAYRYEFPGHNLKMAVQPYWRSGDMQPATLVTLYVLNAKNEAFAEMLAESIDEMMEQRAHDREKA
;
A
#
# COMPACT_ATOMS: atom_id res chain seq x y z
N MET A 1 -3.21 12.13 -19.00
CA MET A 1 -2.73 10.80 -18.55
C MET A 1 -3.29 10.50 -17.16
N ALA A 2 -4.10 9.45 -16.99
CA ALA A 2 -4.86 9.25 -15.74
C ALA A 2 -4.01 8.64 -14.60
N SER A 3 -3.96 9.34 -13.46
CA SER A 3 -3.59 8.78 -12.16
C SER A 3 -4.60 7.70 -11.74
N SER A 4 -4.22 6.76 -10.88
CA SER A 4 -5.19 5.79 -10.35
C SER A 4 -6.14 6.48 -9.36
N ARG A 5 -7.35 5.94 -9.19
CA ARG A 5 -8.22 6.32 -8.06
C ARG A 5 -7.61 5.82 -6.74
N TRP A 6 -7.98 6.44 -5.63
CA TRP A 6 -7.68 5.92 -4.31
C TRP A 6 -8.31 4.53 -4.15
N GLN A 7 -7.51 3.56 -3.71
CA GLN A 7 -7.92 2.18 -3.52
C GLN A 7 -7.58 1.71 -2.11
N LYS A 8 -8.49 0.98 -1.48
CA LYS A 8 -8.17 0.25 -0.24
C LYS A 8 -7.12 -0.81 -0.56
N GLN A 9 -6.03 -0.83 0.21
CA GLN A 9 -4.88 -1.72 -0.04
C GLN A 9 -5.26 -3.22 0.02
N ASN A 10 -6.41 -3.52 0.63
CA ASN A 10 -6.98 -4.86 0.74
C ASN A 10 -7.22 -5.59 -0.60
N MET A 11 -7.29 -4.88 -1.74
CA MET A 11 -7.60 -5.50 -3.03
C MET A 11 -6.51 -6.46 -3.56
N HIS A 12 -5.24 -6.28 -3.16
CA HIS A 12 -4.12 -7.12 -3.61
C HIS A 12 -3.70 -8.21 -2.61
N LEU A 13 -4.27 -8.21 -1.40
CA LEU A 13 -3.86 -9.12 -0.32
C LEU A 13 -4.15 -10.58 -0.63
N TRP A 14 -5.23 -10.87 -1.36
CA TRP A 14 -5.60 -12.25 -1.68
C TRP A 14 -4.52 -12.99 -2.48
N LYS A 15 -3.87 -12.32 -3.44
CA LYS A 15 -2.77 -12.94 -4.21
C LYS A 15 -1.57 -13.28 -3.32
N ILE A 16 -1.24 -12.38 -2.40
CA ILE A 16 -0.14 -12.57 -1.43
C ILE A 16 -0.49 -13.70 -0.45
N VAL A 17 -1.71 -13.73 0.09
CA VAL A 17 -2.19 -14.79 0.98
C VAL A 17 -2.05 -16.15 0.31
N TRP A 18 -2.54 -16.29 -0.94
CA TRP A 18 -2.47 -17.55 -1.69
C TRP A 18 -1.04 -18.02 -1.92
N ALA A 19 -0.16 -17.12 -2.41
CA ALA A 19 1.23 -17.46 -2.69
C ALA A 19 1.97 -17.85 -1.40
N ALA A 20 1.87 -17.04 -0.35
CA ALA A 20 2.55 -17.28 0.92
C ALA A 20 2.05 -18.57 1.61
N SER A 21 0.73 -18.80 1.64
CA SER A 21 0.18 -20.03 2.21
C SER A 21 0.59 -21.27 1.42
N GLY A 22 0.65 -21.17 0.08
CA GLY A 22 1.08 -22.27 -0.78
C GLY A 22 2.53 -22.64 -0.54
N VAL A 23 3.43 -21.65 -0.52
CA VAL A 23 4.86 -21.87 -0.25
C VAL A 23 5.06 -22.50 1.14
N MET A 24 4.45 -21.93 2.18
CA MET A 24 4.59 -22.42 3.56
C MET A 24 4.06 -23.85 3.73
N ALA A 25 2.89 -24.16 3.16
CA ALA A 25 2.31 -25.49 3.26
C ALA A 25 3.14 -26.53 2.48
N THR A 26 3.63 -26.18 1.29
CA THR A 26 4.49 -27.07 0.49
C THR A 26 5.82 -27.36 1.20
N LEU A 27 6.44 -26.34 1.82
CA LEU A 27 7.65 -26.54 2.62
C LEU A 27 7.40 -27.47 3.81
N LEU A 28 6.26 -27.32 4.50
CA LEU A 28 5.86 -28.22 5.58
C LEU A 28 5.66 -29.66 5.06
N PHE A 29 5.02 -29.83 3.91
CA PHE A 29 4.82 -31.14 3.31
C PHE A 29 6.14 -31.83 2.97
N ILE A 30 7.08 -31.11 2.34
CA ILE A 30 8.43 -31.63 2.05
C ILE A 30 9.14 -32.03 3.35
N LEU A 31 9.07 -31.19 4.39
CA LEU A 31 9.67 -31.48 5.69
C LEU A 31 9.10 -32.75 6.32
N LEU A 32 7.78 -32.94 6.28
CA LEU A 32 7.11 -34.13 6.83
C LEU A 32 7.54 -35.41 6.11
N LEU A 33 7.65 -35.37 4.78
CA LEU A 33 8.16 -36.50 3.99
C LEU A 33 9.63 -36.81 4.33
N LEU A 34 10.48 -35.79 4.52
CA LEU A 34 11.87 -35.98 4.95
C LEU A 34 11.98 -36.59 6.35
N LEU A 35 11.01 -36.34 7.22
CA LEU A 35 10.90 -36.95 8.55
C LEU A 35 10.33 -38.38 8.52
N GLY A 36 10.06 -38.93 7.33
CA GLY A 36 9.59 -40.31 7.16
C GLY A 36 8.08 -40.50 7.36
N TRP A 37 7.30 -39.42 7.39
CA TRP A 37 5.84 -39.53 7.48
C TRP A 37 5.26 -40.10 6.18
N GLY A 38 4.27 -40.98 6.31
CA GLY A 38 3.55 -41.53 5.16
C GLY A 38 2.81 -40.44 4.39
N ILE A 39 2.75 -40.58 3.07
CA ILE A 39 2.14 -39.59 2.15
C ILE A 39 0.71 -39.23 2.57
N GLU A 40 -0.08 -40.19 3.04
CA GLU A 40 -1.45 -39.98 3.50
C GLU A 40 -1.51 -39.02 4.71
N THR A 41 -0.69 -39.30 5.73
CA THR A 41 -0.61 -38.47 6.94
C THR A 41 -0.03 -37.08 6.66
N ALA A 42 1.01 -37.00 5.83
CA ALA A 42 1.60 -35.73 5.41
C ALA A 42 0.63 -34.91 4.56
N GLY A 43 -0.17 -35.55 3.70
CA GLY A 43 -1.18 -34.91 2.86
C GLY A 43 -2.34 -34.33 3.68
N ALA A 44 -2.82 -35.06 4.68
CA ALA A 44 -3.84 -34.56 5.60
C ALA A 44 -3.35 -33.33 6.38
N LEU A 45 -2.13 -33.39 6.93
CA LEU A 45 -1.51 -32.26 7.64
C LEU A 45 -1.25 -31.07 6.72
N PHE A 46 -0.85 -31.30 5.46
CA PHE A 46 -0.70 -30.26 4.46
C PHE A 46 -2.01 -29.49 4.24
N LEU A 47 -3.13 -30.20 4.02
CA LEU A 47 -4.42 -29.55 3.79
C LEU A 47 -4.84 -28.69 4.99
N VAL A 48 -4.78 -29.26 6.20
CA VAL A 48 -5.14 -28.54 7.43
C VAL A 48 -4.25 -27.30 7.63
N ALA A 49 -2.94 -27.45 7.47
CA ALA A 49 -2.00 -26.34 7.59
C ALA A 49 -2.25 -25.26 6.53
N PHE A 50 -2.50 -25.65 5.27
CA PHE A 50 -2.78 -24.73 4.19
C PHE A 50 -4.01 -23.86 4.46
N PHE A 51 -5.15 -24.48 4.84
CA PHE A 51 -6.37 -23.74 5.16
C PHE A 51 -6.20 -22.84 6.38
N THR A 52 -5.56 -23.34 7.44
CA THR A 52 -5.33 -22.57 8.67
C THR A 52 -4.42 -21.36 8.41
N LEU A 53 -3.31 -21.55 7.68
CA LEU A 53 -2.40 -20.48 7.28
C LEU A 53 -3.11 -19.44 6.42
N ARG A 54 -3.99 -19.86 5.51
CA ARG A 54 -4.77 -18.91 4.69
C ARG A 54 -5.68 -18.03 5.52
N ILE A 55 -6.43 -18.61 6.45
CA ILE A 55 -7.33 -17.85 7.33
C ILE A 55 -6.52 -16.88 8.18
N LEU A 56 -5.43 -17.35 8.78
CA LEU A 56 -4.56 -16.55 9.64
C LEU A 56 -3.92 -15.38 8.86
N LEU A 57 -3.30 -15.66 7.72
CA LEU A 57 -2.67 -14.63 6.87
C LEU A 57 -3.69 -13.63 6.34
N ALA A 58 -4.86 -14.09 5.91
CA ALA A 58 -5.93 -13.22 5.47
C ALA A 58 -6.38 -12.28 6.60
N PHE A 59 -6.54 -12.79 7.82
CA PHE A 59 -6.91 -11.98 8.98
C PHE A 59 -5.83 -10.97 9.36
N ILE A 60 -4.57 -11.41 9.46
CA ILE A 60 -3.43 -10.54 9.81
C ILE A 60 -3.27 -9.43 8.78
N LEU A 61 -3.26 -9.78 7.49
CA LEU A 61 -3.08 -8.79 6.42
C LEU A 61 -4.30 -7.86 6.31
N LYS A 62 -5.52 -8.40 6.41
CA LYS A 62 -6.74 -7.58 6.42
C LYS A 62 -6.72 -6.59 7.58
N ASN A 63 -6.27 -6.97 8.78
CA ASN A 63 -6.17 -6.05 9.92
C ASN A 63 -5.03 -5.03 9.76
N ARG A 64 -3.87 -5.46 9.25
CA ARG A 64 -2.73 -4.57 9.03
C ARG A 64 -3.01 -3.48 7.99
N PHE A 65 -3.80 -3.81 6.96
CA PHE A 65 -4.10 -2.93 5.84
C PHE A 65 -5.57 -2.47 5.79
N ALA A 66 -6.38 -2.80 6.80
CA ALA A 66 -7.78 -2.34 6.91
C ALA A 66 -7.86 -0.81 6.87
N ASN A 67 -6.83 -0.19 7.43
CA ASN A 67 -6.72 1.22 7.72
C ASN A 67 -5.70 1.89 6.80
N SER A 68 -5.61 1.44 5.54
CA SER A 68 -4.77 2.09 4.53
C SER A 68 -5.45 2.30 3.17
N MET A 69 -5.18 3.46 2.60
CA MET A 69 -5.58 3.84 1.24
C MET A 69 -4.33 4.12 0.42
N VAL A 70 -4.33 3.66 -0.82
CA VAL A 70 -3.18 3.71 -1.71
C VAL A 70 -3.58 4.36 -3.03
N ARG A 71 -2.69 5.14 -3.60
CA ARG A 71 -2.83 5.72 -4.93
C ARG A 71 -1.49 5.75 -5.67
N ILE A 72 -1.53 5.43 -6.96
CA ILE A 72 -0.41 5.58 -7.88
C ILE A 72 -0.60 6.87 -8.68
N LEU A 73 0.40 7.75 -8.60
CA LEU A 73 0.51 9.00 -9.33
C LEU A 73 1.51 8.82 -10.48
N LYS A 74 1.13 9.19 -11.71
CA LYS A 74 1.99 9.08 -12.91
C LYS A 74 2.96 10.25 -13.05
N PHE A 75 3.71 10.51 -11.99
CA PHE A 75 4.65 11.63 -11.90
C PHE A 75 5.92 11.19 -11.18
N ASN A 76 7.01 11.92 -11.46
CA ASN A 76 8.28 11.70 -10.81
C ASN A 76 8.17 11.99 -9.30
N TYR A 77 8.75 11.08 -8.52
CA TYR A 77 8.82 11.10 -7.07
C TYR A 77 9.48 12.38 -6.54
N GLU A 78 10.58 12.80 -7.17
CA GLU A 78 11.36 13.98 -6.73
C GLU A 78 10.56 15.28 -6.92
N ASP A 79 9.86 15.41 -8.04
CA ASP A 79 9.05 16.60 -8.31
C ASP A 79 7.85 16.71 -7.36
N LEU A 80 7.21 15.58 -7.07
CA LEU A 80 6.01 15.53 -6.25
C LEU A 80 6.28 15.96 -4.80
N GLU A 81 7.50 15.80 -4.31
CA GLU A 81 7.86 16.23 -2.95
C GLU A 81 7.63 17.74 -2.76
N ARG A 82 8.07 18.54 -3.73
CA ARG A 82 7.90 20.00 -3.68
C ARG A 82 6.42 20.39 -3.74
N ASP A 83 5.65 19.69 -4.57
CA ASP A 83 4.24 19.97 -4.76
C ASP A 83 3.44 19.65 -3.49
N PHE A 84 3.68 18.49 -2.87
CA PHE A 84 3.04 18.12 -1.60
C PHE A 84 3.30 19.16 -0.52
N ARG A 85 4.55 19.61 -0.36
CA ARG A 85 4.88 20.65 0.62
C ARG A 85 4.15 21.96 0.35
N THR A 86 3.99 22.32 -0.91
CA THR A 86 3.28 23.54 -1.33
C THR A 86 1.79 23.42 -1.03
N VAL A 87 1.16 22.31 -1.40
CA VAL A 87 -0.26 22.03 -1.13
C VAL A 87 -0.54 22.03 0.37
N PHE A 88 0.27 21.33 1.16
CA PHE A 88 0.08 21.25 2.61
C PHE A 88 0.23 22.61 3.26
N LYS A 89 1.18 23.43 2.82
CA LYS A 89 1.33 24.81 3.29
C LYS A 89 0.12 25.67 2.93
N ASN A 90 -0.37 25.58 1.69
CA ASN A 90 -1.51 26.37 1.22
C ASN A 90 -2.82 26.01 1.94
N LYS A 91 -3.00 24.74 2.30
CA LYS A 91 -4.16 24.25 3.07
C LYS A 91 -3.95 24.33 4.60
N TYR A 92 -2.89 25.00 5.06
CA TYR A 92 -2.52 25.13 6.49
C TYR A 92 -2.39 23.79 7.25
N ILE A 93 -2.02 22.73 6.54
CA ILE A 93 -1.84 21.40 7.09
C ILE A 93 -0.48 21.35 7.78
N ARG A 94 -0.47 21.08 9.08
CA ARG A 94 0.76 20.81 9.84
C ARG A 94 1.24 19.41 9.51
N PHE A 95 2.55 19.27 9.25
CA PHE A 95 3.16 17.98 8.98
C PHE A 95 4.60 17.92 9.51
N TYR A 96 5.03 16.73 9.91
CA TYR A 96 6.43 16.38 10.12
C TYR A 96 6.90 15.51 8.96
N ARG A 97 8.03 15.87 8.34
CA ARG A 97 8.64 15.10 7.25
C ARG A 97 9.86 14.35 7.76
N LYS A 98 9.95 13.06 7.44
CA LYS A 98 11.16 12.26 7.57
C LYS A 98 11.56 11.72 6.21
N SER A 99 12.80 11.97 5.81
CA SER A 99 13.39 11.34 4.62
C SER A 99 13.96 9.99 5.02
N GLU A 100 13.58 8.93 4.32
CA GLU A 100 14.20 7.60 4.36
C GLU A 100 14.83 7.32 2.99
N GLU A 101 15.69 6.31 2.91
CA GLU A 101 16.50 6.02 1.70
C GLU A 101 15.65 5.93 0.42
N ASP A 102 14.47 5.30 0.50
CA ASP A 102 13.58 5.07 -0.65
C ASP A 102 12.17 5.68 -0.45
N ALA A 103 11.97 6.56 0.53
CA ALA A 103 10.64 7.11 0.79
C ALA A 103 10.65 8.43 1.56
N TYR A 104 9.64 9.26 1.30
CA TYR A 104 9.26 10.37 2.17
C TYR A 104 8.11 9.96 3.07
N ARG A 105 8.30 10.08 4.39
CA ARG A 105 7.24 9.88 5.37
C ARG A 105 6.75 11.20 5.91
N TYR A 106 5.44 11.36 5.94
CA TYR A 106 4.74 12.49 6.51
C TYR A 106 3.89 12.02 7.69
N GLU A 107 3.99 12.74 8.79
CA GLU A 107 3.10 12.58 9.94
C GLU A 107 2.28 13.85 10.12
N PHE A 108 0.96 13.70 10.26
CA PHE A 108 0.03 14.82 10.44
C PHE A 108 -0.39 14.91 11.91
N PRO A 109 0.31 15.70 12.74
CA PRO A 109 0.00 15.82 14.16
C PRO A 109 -1.43 16.33 14.36
N GLY A 110 -2.12 15.79 15.37
CA GLY A 110 -3.52 16.11 15.66
C GLY A 110 -4.54 15.21 14.97
N HIS A 111 -4.17 14.54 13.87
CA HIS A 111 -5.07 13.65 13.13
C HIS A 111 -4.67 12.16 13.20
N ASN A 112 -3.54 11.84 13.84
CA ASN A 112 -3.00 10.47 13.91
C ASN A 112 -2.96 9.77 12.54
N LEU A 113 -2.70 10.55 11.48
CA LEU A 113 -2.61 10.07 10.11
C LEU A 113 -1.15 10.10 9.67
N LYS A 114 -0.73 9.08 8.92
CA LYS A 114 0.60 9.02 8.32
C LYS A 114 0.49 8.83 6.82
N MET A 115 1.41 9.40 6.07
CA MET A 115 1.53 9.21 4.63
C MET A 115 2.94 8.77 4.27
N ALA A 116 3.08 7.77 3.41
CA ALA A 116 4.36 7.45 2.76
C ALA A 116 4.23 7.70 1.27
N VAL A 117 5.29 8.26 0.70
CA VAL A 117 5.47 8.50 -0.72
C VAL A 117 6.73 7.75 -1.12
N GLN A 118 6.64 6.90 -2.14
CA GLN A 118 7.75 6.05 -2.59
C GLN A 118 7.74 5.92 -4.11
N PRO A 119 8.89 5.70 -4.76
CA PRO A 119 8.95 5.42 -6.19
C PRO A 119 8.17 4.13 -6.50
N TYR A 120 7.51 4.10 -7.66
CA TYR A 120 6.72 2.97 -8.10
C TYR A 120 6.97 2.67 -9.57
N TRP A 121 7.40 1.44 -9.83
CA TRP A 121 7.63 0.93 -11.17
C TRP A 121 6.54 -0.08 -11.50
N ARG A 122 5.61 0.30 -12.37
CA ARG A 122 4.63 -0.66 -12.88
C ARG A 122 5.30 -1.47 -14.01
N SER A 123 5.32 -2.79 -13.88
CA SER A 123 5.82 -3.67 -14.94
C SER A 123 5.13 -3.34 -16.27
N GLY A 124 5.91 -2.95 -17.28
CA GLY A 124 5.44 -2.55 -18.62
C GLY A 124 5.24 -1.05 -18.85
N ASP A 125 5.38 -0.20 -17.83
CA ASP A 125 5.26 1.26 -17.96
C ASP A 125 6.66 1.90 -17.85
N MET A 126 7.15 2.55 -18.91
CA MET A 126 8.45 3.25 -18.90
C MET A 126 8.39 4.62 -18.21
N GLN A 127 7.21 5.05 -17.77
CA GLN A 127 7.02 6.36 -17.16
C GLN A 127 7.24 6.31 -15.64
N PRO A 128 7.93 7.30 -15.06
CA PRO A 128 8.11 7.37 -13.62
C PRO A 128 6.75 7.53 -12.94
N ALA A 129 6.49 6.67 -11.96
CA ALA A 129 5.30 6.73 -11.14
C ALA A 129 5.68 6.73 -9.65
N THR A 130 4.76 7.22 -8.84
CA THR A 130 4.93 7.39 -7.40
C THR A 130 3.75 6.75 -6.68
N LEU A 131 4.03 5.92 -5.70
CA LEU A 131 3.01 5.33 -4.82
C LEU A 131 2.86 6.23 -3.59
N VAL A 132 1.63 6.65 -3.34
CA VAL A 132 1.23 7.37 -2.14
C VAL A 132 0.35 6.45 -1.31
N THR A 133 0.70 6.26 -0.04
CA THR A 133 -0.07 5.45 0.91
C THR A 133 -0.43 6.28 2.13
N LEU A 134 -1.71 6.37 2.44
CA LEU A 134 -2.24 6.87 3.71
C LEU A 134 -2.41 5.68 4.67
N TYR A 135 -1.87 5.80 5.88
CA TYR A 135 -1.93 4.78 6.93
C TYR A 135 -2.70 5.30 8.14
N VAL A 136 -3.14 4.36 8.98
CA VAL A 136 -3.82 4.62 10.26
C VAL A 136 -5.19 5.29 10.05
N LEU A 137 -5.84 4.99 8.92
CA LEU A 137 -7.20 5.45 8.65
C LEU A 137 -8.18 4.87 9.67
N ASN A 138 -8.93 5.73 10.31
CA ASN A 138 -9.94 5.39 11.29
C ASN A 138 -11.05 6.44 11.28
N ALA A 139 -12.18 6.16 11.91
CA ALA A 139 -13.34 7.07 11.91
C ALA A 139 -13.03 8.48 12.44
N LYS A 140 -11.99 8.67 13.27
CA LYS A 140 -11.61 9.99 13.80
C LYS A 140 -10.80 10.82 12.81
N ASN A 141 -10.18 10.21 11.81
CA ASN A 141 -9.35 10.91 10.82
C ASN A 141 -9.79 10.72 9.37
N GLU A 142 -10.92 10.06 9.15
CA GLU A 142 -11.51 9.82 7.84
C GLU A 142 -11.76 11.11 7.06
N ALA A 143 -12.45 12.09 7.65
CA ALA A 143 -12.69 13.38 7.01
C ALA A 143 -11.40 14.14 6.65
N PHE A 144 -10.36 14.04 7.50
CA PHE A 144 -9.06 14.65 7.21
C PHE A 144 -8.33 13.89 6.09
N ALA A 145 -8.41 12.57 6.08
CA ALA A 145 -7.82 11.74 5.03
C ALA A 145 -8.50 11.96 3.67
N GLU A 146 -9.81 12.16 3.64
CA GLU A 146 -10.57 12.53 2.44
C GLU A 146 -10.15 13.92 1.95
N MET A 147 -10.12 14.93 2.81
CA MET A 147 -9.66 16.27 2.44
C MET A 147 -8.20 16.28 1.93
N LEU A 148 -7.34 15.47 2.54
CA LEU A 148 -5.95 15.30 2.09
C LEU A 148 -5.89 14.60 0.72
N ALA A 149 -6.69 13.56 0.52
CA ALA A 149 -6.82 12.88 -0.75
C ALA A 149 -7.30 13.83 -1.85
N GLU A 150 -8.37 14.58 -1.61
CA GLU A 150 -8.92 15.59 -2.53
C GLU A 150 -7.89 16.68 -2.85
N SER A 151 -7.16 17.19 -1.85
CA SER A 151 -6.13 18.21 -2.07
C SER A 151 -4.99 17.69 -2.98
N ILE A 152 -4.67 16.39 -2.88
CA ILE A 152 -3.71 15.75 -3.78
C ILE A 152 -4.31 15.58 -5.17
N ASP A 153 -5.59 15.19 -5.29
CA ASP A 153 -6.31 15.09 -6.56
C ASP A 153 -6.34 16.43 -7.31
N GLU A 154 -6.73 17.53 -6.64
CA GLU A 154 -6.74 18.89 -7.18
C GLU A 154 -5.36 19.29 -7.73
N MET A 155 -4.30 19.01 -6.96
CA MET A 155 -2.91 19.25 -7.37
C MET A 155 -2.55 18.48 -8.64
N MET A 156 -3.00 17.22 -8.77
CA MET A 156 -2.74 16.43 -9.97
C MET A 156 -3.47 16.98 -11.19
N GLU A 157 -4.71 17.42 -11.03
CA GLU A 157 -5.52 17.98 -12.11
C GLU A 157 -4.92 19.29 -12.62
N GLN A 158 -4.50 20.18 -11.70
CA GLN A 158 -3.79 21.41 -12.05
C GLN A 158 -2.53 21.09 -12.87
N ARG A 159 -1.71 20.15 -12.40
CA ARG A 159 -0.46 19.78 -13.06
C ARG A 159 -0.67 19.11 -14.43
N ALA A 160 -1.76 18.35 -14.59
CA ALA A 160 -2.14 17.79 -15.88
C ALA A 160 -2.57 18.90 -16.84
N HIS A 161 -3.36 19.88 -16.38
CA HIS A 161 -3.81 20.99 -17.19
C HIS A 161 -2.64 21.88 -17.64
N ASP A 162 -1.68 22.17 -16.77
CA ASP A 162 -0.52 23.00 -17.10
C ASP A 162 0.38 22.35 -18.15
N ARG A 163 0.46 21.02 -18.18
CA ARG A 163 1.18 20.27 -19.23
C ARG A 163 0.47 20.26 -20.58
N GLU A 164 -0.85 20.42 -20.61
CA GLU A 164 -1.60 20.51 -21.87
C GLU A 164 -1.55 21.91 -22.48
N LYS A 165 -1.19 22.92 -21.69
CA LYS A 165 -1.04 24.32 -22.10
C LYS A 165 0.40 24.71 -22.48
N ALA A 166 1.39 23.89 -22.11
CA ALA A 166 2.82 24.10 -22.38
C ALA A 166 3.26 23.32 -23.63
#